data_AF-A0A345HIE1-F1
#
_entry.id   AF-A0A345HIE1-F1
#
_cell.length_a   1.000
_cell.length_b   1.000
_cell.length_c   1.000
_cell.angle_alpha   90.00
_cell.angle_beta   90.00
_cell.angle_gamma   90.00
#
_symmetry.space_group_name_H-M   'P 1'
#
loop_
_entity.id
_entity.type
_entity.pdbx_description
1 polymer ?
#
loop_
_entity_poly.entity_id
_entity_poly.type
_entity_poly.pdbx_seq_one_letter_code
_entity_poly.pdbx_strand_id
1 'polypeptide(L)'
;MPNGTSPLRSSALAGRSRRVVESDGFNIAVFCLIVGNAGLLGVETYTGAVGQWRDELKTAEHLFLAAFTAEILLRAAACADRPREFFRDPWNVFDLVVVVLALTPFARENTTMLRLLRLARVLRAARFLPQLRIVIVAVGKSLPGTVSFVLVGALLLYVYAMVGWVFFGREDPEHYGSLGRAVLTLFLLMTLDGLGDAVRGGLEISRWSIVYFASFVLLGSFVLVNLLVGVVITSLEEARELEDDRARDIALTGPGAADPSALLLARIETARRALDEVEAALAAARPRPRTGAPDERRAVGAPDR
;
A
#
# COMPACT_ATOMS: atom_id res chain seq x y z
N MET A 1 10.67 -38.65 35.12
CA MET A 1 10.00 -37.35 35.39
C MET A 1 10.40 -36.35 34.32
N PRO A 2 9.44 -35.82 33.54
CA PRO A 2 9.52 -34.47 33.00
C PRO A 2 8.39 -33.58 33.56
N ASN A 3 8.70 -32.30 33.71
CA ASN A 3 7.98 -31.31 34.51
C ASN A 3 6.58 -30.96 34.00
N GLY A 4 5.55 -31.22 34.82
CA GLY A 4 4.14 -30.89 34.56
C GLY A 4 3.66 -29.53 35.11
N THR A 5 4.54 -28.54 35.30
CA THR A 5 4.21 -27.29 36.01
C THR A 5 4.02 -26.04 35.13
N SER A 6 4.11 -26.16 33.81
CA SER A 6 4.22 -25.01 32.88
C SER A 6 2.90 -24.33 32.47
N PRO A 7 1.80 -25.05 32.13
CA PRO A 7 0.63 -24.41 31.50
C PRO A 7 -0.32 -23.68 32.47
N LEU A 8 -0.27 -23.99 33.77
CA LEU A 8 -1.15 -23.36 34.77
C LEU A 8 -0.60 -22.03 35.30
N ARG A 9 0.74 -21.87 35.29
CA ARG A 9 1.39 -20.62 35.71
C ARG A 9 1.38 -19.57 34.59
N SER A 10 1.59 -20.00 33.34
CA SER A 10 1.45 -19.10 32.19
C SER A 10 0.04 -18.50 32.12
N SER A 11 -0.99 -19.29 32.44
CA SER A 11 -2.38 -18.85 32.33
C SER A 11 -2.82 -17.91 33.45
N ALA A 12 -2.31 -18.11 34.66
CA ALA A 12 -2.53 -17.19 35.76
C ALA A 12 -1.81 -15.84 35.54
N LEU A 13 -0.60 -15.86 34.96
CA LEU A 13 0.15 -14.65 34.60
C LEU A 13 -0.52 -13.91 33.43
N ALA A 14 -0.86 -14.63 32.36
CA ALA A 14 -1.54 -14.07 31.19
C ALA A 14 -2.89 -13.46 31.56
N GLY A 15 -3.69 -14.10 32.40
CA GLY A 15 -4.98 -13.57 32.84
C GLY A 15 -4.90 -12.31 33.71
N ARG A 16 -3.79 -12.09 34.44
CA ARG A 16 -3.54 -10.83 35.16
C ARG A 16 -3.01 -9.76 34.22
N SER A 17 -2.03 -10.08 33.39
CA SER A 17 -1.45 -9.16 32.42
C SER A 17 -2.48 -8.67 31.40
N ARG A 18 -3.39 -9.54 30.95
CA ARG A 18 -4.48 -9.19 30.04
C ARG A 18 -5.40 -8.13 30.64
N ARG A 19 -5.80 -8.28 31.91
CA ARG A 19 -6.60 -7.26 32.62
C ARG A 19 -5.92 -5.89 32.70
N VAL A 20 -4.60 -5.87 32.84
CA VAL A 20 -3.84 -4.62 32.86
C VAL A 20 -3.76 -4.01 31.46
N VAL A 21 -3.41 -4.81 30.44
CA VAL A 21 -3.23 -4.35 29.06
C VAL A 21 -4.53 -3.90 28.39
N GLU A 22 -5.66 -4.53 28.74
CA GLU A 22 -6.99 -4.19 28.23
C GLU A 22 -7.60 -2.96 28.94
N SER A 23 -6.99 -2.47 30.02
CA SER A 23 -7.52 -1.31 30.73
C SER A 23 -7.33 -0.01 29.92
N ASP A 24 -8.37 0.84 29.90
CA ASP A 24 -8.31 2.16 29.27
C ASP A 24 -7.20 3.02 29.88
N GLY A 25 -7.00 2.92 31.20
CA GLY A 25 -5.93 3.62 31.91
C GLY A 25 -4.53 3.25 31.41
N PHE A 26 -4.28 1.96 31.13
CA PHE A 26 -3.01 1.53 30.54
C PHE A 26 -2.83 2.09 29.13
N ASN A 27 -3.86 2.02 28.28
CA ASN A 27 -3.79 2.56 26.92
C ASN A 27 -3.56 4.09 26.91
N ILE A 28 -4.23 4.83 27.80
CA ILE A 28 -4.01 6.28 27.99
C ILE A 28 -2.59 6.55 28.47
N ALA A 29 -2.08 5.80 29.45
CA ALA A 29 -0.72 5.96 29.95
C ALA A 29 0.33 5.74 28.85
N VAL A 30 0.17 4.68 28.05
CA VAL A 30 1.07 4.41 26.92
C VAL A 30 0.98 5.52 25.87
N PHE A 31 -0.23 5.99 25.56
CA PHE A 31 -0.40 7.11 24.64
C PHE A 31 0.30 8.39 25.15
N CYS A 32 0.13 8.73 26.43
CA CYS A 32 0.84 9.85 27.06
C CYS A 32 2.36 9.70 27.02
N LEU A 33 2.89 8.48 27.21
CA LEU A 33 4.32 8.20 27.07
C LEU A 33 4.81 8.46 25.64
N ILE A 34 4.04 8.09 24.62
CA ILE A 34 4.39 8.35 23.22
C ILE A 34 4.39 9.84 22.93
N VAL A 35 3.35 10.57 23.34
CA VAL A 35 3.26 12.02 23.16
C VAL A 35 4.39 12.74 23.90
N GLY A 36 4.69 12.34 25.13
CA GLY A 36 5.81 12.87 25.91
C GLY A 36 7.16 12.61 25.23
N ASN A 37 7.38 11.41 24.71
CA ASN A 37 8.60 11.08 23.98
C ASN A 37 8.73 11.86 22.66
N ALA A 38 7.62 12.06 21.93
CA ALA A 38 7.59 12.88 20.73
C ALA A 38 7.92 14.36 21.05
N GLY A 39 7.39 14.88 22.16
CA GLY A 39 7.74 16.20 22.66
C GLY A 39 9.24 16.33 22.98
N LEU A 40 9.82 15.33 23.67
CA LEU A 40 11.26 15.29 23.96
C LEU A 40 12.10 15.33 22.68
N LEU A 41 11.73 14.55 21.66
CA LEU A 41 12.37 14.57 20.33
C LEU A 41 12.26 15.94 19.64
N GLY A 42 11.13 16.62 19.79
CA GLY A 42 10.95 17.99 19.31
C GLY A 42 11.93 18.95 19.98
N VAL A 43 12.10 18.85 21.31
CA VAL A 43 13.05 19.66 22.08
C VAL A 43 14.49 19.43 21.64
N GLU A 44 14.87 18.18 21.31
CA GLU A 44 16.21 17.86 20.80
C GLU A 44 16.56 18.56 19.48
N THR A 45 15.56 19.07 18.74
CA THR A 45 15.78 19.83 17.50
C THR A 45 16.36 21.22 17.79
N TYR A 46 16.16 21.76 18.99
CA TYR A 46 16.68 23.06 19.40
C TYR A 46 18.11 22.90 19.95
N THR A 47 19.10 23.30 19.15
CA THR A 47 20.54 23.17 19.46
C THR A 47 20.95 23.85 20.78
N GLY A 48 20.29 24.95 21.15
CA GLY A 48 20.51 25.64 22.43
C GLY A 48 20.06 24.84 23.67
N ALA A 49 18.94 24.12 23.57
CA ALA A 49 18.40 23.31 24.67
C ALA A 49 19.26 22.05 24.90
N VAL A 50 19.75 21.45 23.82
CA VAL A 50 20.63 20.26 23.89
C VAL A 50 21.97 20.59 24.56
N GLY A 51 22.50 21.80 24.37
CA GLY A 51 23.74 22.23 25.01
C GLY A 51 23.61 22.35 26.53
N GLN A 52 22.46 22.82 27.02
CA GLN A 52 22.24 23.07 28.44
C GLN A 52 21.78 21.81 29.20
N TRP A 53 20.90 20.99 28.62
CA TRP A 53 20.21 19.89 29.30
C TRP A 53 20.53 18.50 28.72
N ARG A 54 21.71 18.35 28.09
CA ARG A 54 22.11 17.12 27.37
C ARG A 54 21.91 15.85 28.19
N ASP A 55 22.31 15.86 29.45
CA ASP A 55 22.28 14.67 30.30
C ASP A 55 20.88 14.36 30.83
N GLU A 56 20.06 15.39 31.06
CA GLU A 56 18.64 15.24 31.41
C GLU A 56 17.83 14.66 30.25
N LEU A 57 18.04 15.18 29.03
CA LEU A 57 17.43 14.69 27.79
C LEU A 57 17.77 13.21 27.56
N LYS A 58 19.05 12.83 27.72
CA LYS A 58 19.48 11.43 27.61
C LYS A 58 18.84 10.53 28.67
N THR A 59 18.73 11.01 29.91
CA THR A 59 18.12 10.23 30.99
C THR A 59 16.63 10.01 30.73
N ALA A 60 15.92 11.05 30.29
CA ALA A 60 14.53 10.97 29.88
C ALA A 60 14.34 9.99 28.71
N GLU A 61 15.23 10.01 27.71
CA GLU A 61 15.20 9.05 26.61
C GLU A 61 15.34 7.59 27.09
N HIS A 62 16.26 7.31 28.01
CA HIS A 62 16.41 5.95 28.58
C HIS A 62 15.18 5.54 29.39
N LEU A 63 14.59 6.47 30.12
CA LEU A 63 13.36 6.23 30.86
C LEU A 63 12.19 5.88 29.93
N PHE A 64 12.01 6.62 28.83
CA PHE A 64 11.00 6.30 27.81
C PHE A 64 11.26 4.93 27.18
N LEU A 65 12.51 4.63 26.82
CA LEU A 65 12.86 3.31 26.27
C LEU A 65 12.55 2.18 27.26
N ALA A 66 12.89 2.36 28.53
CA ALA A 66 12.58 1.39 29.58
C ALA A 66 11.06 1.20 29.74
N ALA A 67 10.29 2.29 29.74
CA ALA A 67 8.84 2.24 29.82
C ALA A 67 8.22 1.51 28.62
N PHE A 68 8.67 1.78 27.39
CA PHE A 68 8.22 1.07 26.19
C PHE A 68 8.65 -0.41 26.17
N THR A 69 9.80 -0.72 26.76
CA THR A 69 10.24 -2.11 26.90
C THR A 69 9.35 -2.85 27.90
N ALA A 70 9.02 -2.23 29.03
CA ALA A 70 8.09 -2.79 29.99
C ALA A 70 6.69 -2.98 29.39
N GLU A 71 6.22 -2.00 28.61
CA GLU A 71 4.94 -2.04 27.89
C GLU A 71 4.84 -3.24 26.94
N ILE A 72 5.83 -3.46 26.08
CA ILE A 72 5.81 -4.59 25.14
C ILE A 72 5.96 -5.94 25.85
N LEU A 73 6.73 -5.99 26.94
CA LEU A 73 6.85 -7.20 27.77
C LEU A 73 5.53 -7.53 28.47
N LEU A 74 4.79 -6.54 28.95
CA LEU A 74 3.45 -6.73 29.53
C LEU A 74 2.46 -7.23 28.48
N ARG A 75 2.49 -6.70 27.25
CA ARG A 75 1.69 -7.20 26.12
C ARG A 75 2.06 -8.63 25.75
N ALA A 76 3.35 -8.95 25.68
CA ALA A 76 3.82 -10.30 25.42
C ALA A 76 3.39 -11.28 26.53
N ALA A 77 3.45 -10.84 27.80
CA ALA A 77 3.00 -11.62 28.94
C ALA A 77 1.47 -11.87 28.92
N ALA A 78 0.67 -10.90 28.47
CA ALA A 78 -0.77 -11.08 28.27
C ALA A 78 -1.10 -12.15 27.20
N CYS A 79 -0.19 -12.39 26.27
CA CYS A 79 -0.28 -13.44 25.25
C CYS A 79 0.54 -14.69 25.59
N ALA A 80 1.03 -14.86 26.82
CA ALA A 80 1.93 -15.97 27.17
C ALA A 80 1.33 -17.36 26.94
N ASP A 81 0.00 -17.52 27.05
CA ASP A 81 -0.70 -18.78 26.76
C ASP A 81 -0.84 -19.08 25.27
N ARG A 82 -0.79 -18.03 24.43
CA ARG A 82 -1.01 -18.09 22.99
C ARG A 82 -0.06 -17.13 22.27
N PRO A 83 1.25 -17.42 22.23
CA PRO A 83 2.24 -16.51 21.64
C PRO A 83 1.97 -16.24 20.15
N ARG A 84 1.32 -17.18 19.44
CA ARG A 84 0.90 -16.99 18.04
C ARG A 84 -0.07 -15.82 17.85
N GLU A 85 -0.86 -15.48 18.87
CA GLU A 85 -1.81 -14.37 18.82
C GLU A 85 -1.08 -13.02 18.82
N PHE A 86 0.04 -12.92 19.57
CA PHE A 86 0.88 -11.72 19.58
C PHE A 86 1.47 -11.42 18.20
N PHE A 87 2.04 -12.44 17.53
CA PHE A 87 2.64 -12.28 16.20
C PHE A 87 1.63 -12.10 15.06
N ARG A 88 0.35 -12.35 15.31
CA ARG A 88 -0.72 -12.17 14.32
C ARG A 88 -1.18 -10.73 14.19
N ASP A 89 -0.94 -9.91 15.21
CA ASP A 89 -1.24 -8.48 15.20
C ASP A 89 -0.03 -7.70 14.63
N PRO A 90 -0.14 -7.08 13.44
CA PRO A 90 0.95 -6.33 12.82
C PRO A 90 1.49 -5.21 13.72
N TRP A 91 0.65 -4.63 14.58
CA TRP A 91 1.05 -3.53 15.47
C TRP A 91 1.93 -4.02 16.62
N ASN A 92 1.63 -5.18 17.19
CA ASN A 92 2.47 -5.77 18.23
C ASN A 92 3.83 -6.22 17.67
N VAL A 93 3.85 -6.73 16.42
CA VAL A 93 5.10 -7.07 15.72
C VAL A 93 5.91 -5.81 15.43
N PHE A 94 5.28 -4.73 14.95
CA PHE A 94 5.93 -3.44 14.73
C PHE A 94 6.54 -2.90 16.03
N ASP A 95 5.78 -2.85 17.12
CA ASP A 95 6.25 -2.37 18.41
C ASP A 95 7.44 -3.19 18.92
N LEU A 96 7.37 -4.53 18.79
CA LEU A 96 8.47 -5.44 19.12
C LEU A 96 9.72 -5.14 18.29
N VAL A 97 9.59 -4.99 16.97
CA VAL A 97 10.72 -4.68 16.09
C VAL A 97 11.36 -3.37 16.50
N VAL A 98 10.59 -2.30 16.74
CA VAL A 98 11.14 -1.01 17.13
C VAL A 98 11.85 -1.09 18.50
N VAL A 99 11.33 -1.84 19.48
CA VAL A 99 12.01 -2.05 20.77
C VAL A 99 13.30 -2.84 20.60
N VAL A 100 13.27 -3.96 19.88
CA VAL A 100 14.44 -4.82 19.65
C VAL A 100 15.54 -4.03 18.93
N LEU A 101 15.18 -3.27 17.89
CA LEU A 101 16.13 -2.49 17.12
C LEU A 101 16.76 -1.33 17.93
N ALA A 102 16.02 -0.80 18.91
CA ALA A 102 16.54 0.17 19.87
C ALA A 102 17.49 -0.45 20.91
N LEU A 103 17.32 -1.74 21.23
CA LEU A 103 18.18 -2.48 22.17
C LEU A 103 19.42 -3.06 21.48
N THR A 104 19.38 -3.31 20.17
CA THR A 104 20.52 -3.90 19.45
C THR A 104 21.74 -2.97 19.39
N PRO A 105 22.93 -3.45 19.80
CA PRO A 105 24.17 -2.67 19.75
C PRO A 105 24.62 -2.36 18.31
N PHE A 106 24.15 -3.11 17.31
CA PHE A 106 24.44 -2.88 15.88
C PHE A 106 23.96 -1.50 15.40
N ALA A 107 22.98 -0.89 16.07
CA ALA A 107 22.56 0.47 15.79
C ALA A 107 23.55 1.51 16.38
N ARG A 108 24.33 1.19 17.43
CA ARG A 108 25.28 2.13 18.08
C ARG A 108 26.41 2.62 17.18
N GLU A 109 26.74 1.87 16.13
CA GLU A 109 27.81 2.25 15.20
C GLU A 109 27.37 3.35 14.21
N ASN A 110 26.07 3.47 13.92
CA ASN A 110 25.52 4.47 13.00
C ASN A 110 24.56 5.42 13.72
N THR A 111 25.08 6.53 14.22
CA THR A 111 24.32 7.56 14.98
C THR A 111 23.12 8.13 14.22
N THR A 112 23.21 8.23 12.89
CA THR A 112 22.11 8.68 12.01
C THR A 112 20.98 7.66 11.95
N MET A 113 21.31 6.37 11.83
CA MET A 113 20.32 5.29 11.78
C MET A 113 19.59 5.17 13.12
N LEU A 114 20.32 5.28 14.24
CA LEU A 114 19.72 5.41 15.58
C LEU A 114 18.77 6.59 15.70
N ARG A 115 19.09 7.74 15.08
CA ARG A 115 18.20 8.91 15.10
C ARG A 115 16.89 8.63 14.36
N LEU A 116 16.93 7.92 13.23
CA LEU A 116 15.74 7.52 12.49
C LEU A 116 14.91 6.46 13.24
N LEU A 117 15.55 5.47 13.87
CA LEU A 117 14.86 4.46 14.68
C LEU A 117 14.19 5.06 15.92
N ARG A 118 14.76 6.13 16.46
CA ARG A 118 14.14 6.94 17.51
C ARG A 118 12.88 7.68 17.05
N LEU A 119 12.73 7.96 15.75
CA LEU A 119 11.47 8.51 15.21
C LEU A 119 10.44 7.40 15.00
N ALA A 120 10.87 6.17 14.69
CA ALA A 120 9.97 5.03 14.49
C ALA A 120 9.07 4.73 15.70
N ARG A 121 9.51 5.04 16.94
CA ARG A 121 8.69 4.87 18.14
C ARG A 121 7.52 5.87 18.23
N VAL A 122 7.61 7.04 17.59
CA VAL A 122 6.50 8.00 17.51
C VAL A 122 5.37 7.47 16.64
N LEU A 123 5.71 6.72 15.57
CA LEU A 123 4.72 6.07 14.71
C LEU A 123 3.84 5.04 15.46
N ARG A 124 4.28 4.55 16.63
CA ARG A 124 3.46 3.68 17.48
C ARG A 124 2.17 4.36 17.92
N ALA A 125 2.10 5.70 17.98
CA ALA A 125 0.86 6.43 18.25
C ALA A 125 -0.26 6.04 17.27
N ALA A 126 0.09 5.65 16.04
CA ALA A 126 -0.88 5.25 15.02
C ALA A 126 -1.77 4.08 15.46
N ARG A 127 -1.27 3.17 16.31
CA ARG A 127 -2.08 2.05 16.84
C ARG A 127 -3.24 2.52 17.73
N PHE A 128 -3.12 3.71 18.32
CA PHE A 128 -4.13 4.35 19.17
C PHE A 128 -5.09 5.26 18.39
N LEU A 129 -4.78 5.54 17.12
CA LEU A 129 -5.59 6.35 16.22
C LEU A 129 -6.39 5.43 15.27
N PRO A 130 -7.63 5.03 15.63
CA PRO A 130 -8.40 4.09 14.80
C PRO A 130 -8.61 4.60 13.38
N GLN A 131 -8.76 5.91 13.20
CA GLN A 131 -8.87 6.54 11.88
C GLN A 131 -7.59 6.33 11.03
N LEU A 132 -6.41 6.50 11.62
CA LEU A 132 -5.14 6.30 10.90
C LEU A 132 -4.92 4.84 10.54
N ARG A 133 -5.34 3.90 11.41
CA ARG A 133 -5.31 2.46 11.11
C ARG A 133 -6.18 2.12 9.91
N ILE A 134 -7.39 2.68 9.84
CA ILE A 134 -8.30 2.50 8.71
C ILE A 134 -7.65 3.01 7.42
N VAL A 135 -7.05 4.21 7.45
CA VAL A 135 -6.35 4.77 6.27
C VAL A 135 -5.20 3.89 5.81
N ILE A 136 -4.32 3.46 6.72
CA ILE A 136 -3.16 2.61 6.37
C ILE A 136 -3.62 1.27 5.78
N VAL A 137 -4.64 0.64 6.37
CA VAL A 137 -5.20 -0.61 5.85
C VAL A 137 -5.89 -0.40 4.51
N ALA A 138 -6.62 0.70 4.33
CA ALA A 138 -7.28 1.03 3.06
C ALA A 138 -6.25 1.24 1.94
N VAL A 139 -5.18 1.99 2.20
CA VAL A 139 -4.06 2.15 1.26
C VAL A 139 -3.42 0.81 0.94
N GLY A 140 -3.19 -0.03 1.95
CA GLY A 140 -2.62 -1.36 1.74
C GLY A 140 -3.49 -2.28 0.88
N LYS A 141 -4.81 -2.16 0.99
CA LYS A 141 -5.78 -2.94 0.21
C LYS A 141 -5.91 -2.48 -1.24
N SER A 142 -5.73 -1.19 -1.51
CA SER A 142 -5.81 -0.66 -2.88
C SER A 142 -4.53 -0.83 -3.70
N LEU A 143 -3.37 -1.05 -3.04
CA LEU A 143 -2.09 -1.25 -3.72
C LEU A 143 -2.05 -2.43 -4.70
N PRO A 144 -2.52 -3.66 -4.35
CA PRO A 144 -2.47 -4.82 -5.24
C PRO A 144 -3.08 -4.58 -6.62
N GLY A 145 -4.20 -3.84 -6.71
CA GLY A 145 -4.87 -3.54 -7.97
C GLY A 145 -4.06 -2.67 -8.93
N THR A 146 -3.06 -1.94 -8.42
CA THR A 146 -2.26 -0.99 -9.22
C THR A 146 -0.80 -1.44 -9.42
N VAL A 147 -0.37 -2.56 -8.82
CA VAL A 147 1.03 -3.03 -8.90
C VAL A 147 1.52 -3.14 -10.36
N SER A 148 0.68 -3.62 -11.27
CA SER A 148 1.03 -3.73 -12.69
C SER A 148 1.38 -2.38 -13.33
N PHE A 149 0.62 -1.33 -13.04
CA PHE A 149 0.89 0.01 -13.56
C PHE A 149 2.12 0.64 -12.92
N VAL A 150 2.31 0.43 -11.61
CA VAL A 150 3.53 0.87 -10.91
C VAL A 150 4.76 0.21 -11.51
N LEU A 151 4.70 -1.08 -11.84
CA LEU A 151 5.80 -1.81 -12.47
C LEU A 151 6.12 -1.27 -13.87
N VAL A 152 5.09 -0.99 -14.68
CA VAL A 152 5.27 -0.37 -16.00
C VAL A 152 5.90 1.02 -15.88
N GLY A 153 5.44 1.84 -14.93
CA GLY A 153 6.03 3.16 -14.66
C GLY A 153 7.47 3.10 -14.18
N ALA A 154 7.78 2.15 -13.28
CA ALA A 154 9.15 1.91 -12.82
C ALA A 154 10.08 1.46 -13.96
N LEU A 155 9.59 0.58 -14.85
CA LEU A 155 10.33 0.16 -16.04
C LEU A 155 10.57 1.33 -17.01
N LEU A 156 9.54 2.16 -17.25
CA LEU A 156 9.67 3.36 -18.07
C LEU A 156 10.71 4.32 -17.50
N LEU A 157 10.64 4.62 -16.19
CA LEU A 157 11.63 5.45 -15.49
C LEU A 157 13.04 4.88 -15.62
N TYR A 158 13.22 3.58 -15.41
CA TYR A 158 14.53 2.94 -15.52
C TYR A 158 15.13 3.06 -16.93
N VAL A 159 14.34 2.75 -17.96
CA VAL A 159 14.79 2.82 -19.36
C VAL A 159 15.15 4.26 -19.72
N TYR A 160 14.28 5.23 -19.42
CA TYR A 160 14.57 6.63 -19.71
C TYR A 160 15.74 7.18 -18.89
N ALA A 161 15.94 6.71 -17.65
CA ALA A 161 17.07 7.12 -16.83
C ALA A 161 18.38 6.59 -17.40
N MET A 162 18.41 5.35 -17.90
CA MET A 162 19.58 4.80 -18.59
C MET A 162 19.87 5.56 -19.88
N VAL A 163 18.85 5.86 -20.68
CA VAL A 163 18.99 6.67 -21.89
C VAL A 163 19.53 8.07 -21.54
N GLY A 164 18.92 8.75 -20.56
CA GLY A 164 19.36 10.08 -20.13
C GLY A 164 20.79 10.08 -19.59
N TRP A 165 21.17 9.07 -18.81
CA TRP A 165 22.55 8.89 -18.34
C TRP A 165 23.54 8.73 -19.49
N VAL A 166 23.20 7.92 -20.51
CA VAL A 166 24.05 7.72 -21.71
C VAL A 166 24.20 9.01 -22.53
N PHE A 167 23.12 9.77 -22.73
CA PHE A 167 23.10 10.93 -23.62
C PHE A 167 23.50 12.25 -22.95
N PHE A 168 23.19 12.44 -21.67
CA PHE A 168 23.36 13.72 -20.97
C PHE A 168 24.29 13.60 -19.76
N GLY A 169 24.73 12.40 -19.36
CA GLY A 169 25.49 12.22 -18.13
C GLY A 169 26.88 12.88 -18.12
N ARG A 170 27.45 13.21 -19.29
CA ARG A 170 28.73 13.92 -19.40
C ARG A 170 28.55 15.44 -19.37
N GLU A 171 27.50 15.92 -20.00
CA GLU A 171 27.21 17.35 -20.19
C GLU A 171 26.40 17.92 -19.01
N ASP A 172 25.53 17.13 -18.40
CA ASP A 172 24.73 17.46 -17.21
C ASP A 172 24.87 16.37 -16.13
N PRO A 173 26.03 16.29 -15.46
CA PRO A 173 26.29 15.30 -14.43
C PRO A 173 25.48 15.53 -13.14
N GLU A 174 24.95 16.74 -12.92
CA GLU A 174 24.13 17.06 -11.74
C GLU A 174 22.81 16.30 -11.77
N HIS A 175 22.16 16.24 -12.94
CA HIS A 175 20.89 15.55 -13.12
C HIS A 175 21.07 14.13 -13.66
N TYR A 176 22.02 13.91 -14.57
CA TYR A 176 22.18 12.63 -15.28
C TYR A 176 23.51 11.92 -14.99
N GLY A 177 24.31 12.35 -14.01
CA GLY A 177 25.64 11.75 -13.76
C GLY A 177 25.61 10.34 -13.14
N SER A 178 24.45 9.89 -12.66
CA SER A 178 24.26 8.53 -12.14
C SER A 178 22.82 8.08 -12.35
N LEU A 179 22.58 6.77 -12.39
CA LEU A 179 21.23 6.21 -12.54
C LEU A 179 20.24 6.77 -11.51
N GLY A 180 20.65 6.88 -10.23
CA GLY A 180 19.77 7.39 -9.17
C GLY A 180 19.38 8.85 -9.35
N ARG A 181 20.33 9.69 -9.82
CA ARG A 181 20.05 11.10 -10.14
C ARG A 181 19.13 11.21 -11.36
N ALA A 182 19.39 10.44 -12.41
CA ALA A 182 18.56 10.43 -13.62
C ALA A 182 17.11 9.96 -13.30
N VAL A 183 16.95 8.94 -12.46
CA VAL A 183 15.63 8.50 -11.97
C VAL A 183 14.95 9.61 -11.17
N LEU A 184 15.66 10.32 -10.29
CA LEU A 184 15.10 11.43 -9.52
C LEU A 184 14.65 12.59 -10.43
N THR A 185 15.48 12.98 -11.38
CA THR A 185 15.16 14.02 -12.38
C THR A 185 13.92 13.63 -13.17
N LEU A 186 13.86 12.40 -13.67
CA LEU A 186 12.69 11.92 -14.42
C LEU A 186 11.44 11.77 -13.56
N PHE A 187 11.59 11.42 -12.28
CA PHE A 187 10.48 11.39 -11.33
C PHE A 187 9.86 12.78 -11.12
N LEU A 188 10.68 13.83 -11.01
CA LEU A 188 10.22 15.22 -10.97
C LEU A 188 9.56 15.64 -12.30
N LEU A 189 10.17 15.26 -13.43
CA LEU A 189 9.63 15.55 -14.76
C LEU A 189 8.30 14.82 -15.02
N MET A 190 8.02 13.70 -14.35
CA MET A 190 6.74 13.00 -14.42
C MET A 190 5.59 13.85 -13.87
N THR A 191 5.86 14.72 -12.88
CA THR A 191 4.90 15.73 -12.39
C THR A 191 4.96 17.03 -13.16
N LEU A 192 5.71 17.06 -14.28
CA LEU A 192 6.03 18.24 -15.09
C LEU A 192 6.81 19.33 -14.34
N ASP A 193 7.35 19.01 -13.17
CA ASP A 193 8.13 19.94 -12.38
C ASP A 193 9.50 20.14 -13.03
N GLY A 194 9.91 21.40 -13.21
CA GLY A 194 11.17 21.75 -13.88
C GLY A 194 11.27 21.40 -15.37
N LEU A 195 10.16 21.02 -16.05
CA LEU A 195 10.20 20.60 -17.48
C LEU A 195 10.80 21.66 -18.40
N GLY A 196 10.47 22.93 -18.18
CA GLY A 196 10.98 24.02 -19.01
C GLY A 196 12.50 24.19 -18.90
N ASP A 197 13.06 24.02 -17.70
CA ASP A 197 14.50 24.10 -17.47
C ASP A 197 15.21 22.87 -18.05
N ALA A 198 14.65 21.68 -17.88
CA ALA A 198 15.20 20.45 -18.44
C ALA A 198 15.24 20.47 -19.99
N VAL A 199 14.17 20.94 -20.63
CA VAL A 199 14.13 21.10 -22.09
C VAL A 199 15.13 22.15 -22.55
N ARG A 200 15.24 23.30 -21.86
CA ARG A 200 16.22 24.34 -22.20
C ARG A 200 17.66 23.82 -22.10
N GLY A 201 18.02 23.16 -20.99
CA GLY A 201 19.34 22.55 -20.81
C GLY A 201 19.61 21.46 -21.86
N GLY A 202 18.62 20.64 -22.19
CA GLY A 202 18.73 19.65 -23.25
C GLY A 202 18.98 20.26 -24.64
N LEU A 203 18.32 21.38 -24.96
CA LEU A 203 18.45 22.06 -26.25
C LEU A 203 19.83 22.72 -26.41
N GLU A 204 20.49 23.12 -25.32
CA GLU A 204 21.87 23.60 -25.33
C GLU A 204 22.86 22.49 -25.73
N ILE A 205 22.56 21.23 -25.39
CA ILE A 205 23.37 20.07 -25.77
C ILE A 205 23.04 19.64 -27.21
N SER A 206 21.77 19.41 -27.51
CA SER A 206 21.31 18.98 -28.84
C SER A 206 19.85 19.30 -29.06
N ARG A 207 19.52 19.77 -30.28
CA ARG A 207 18.13 20.05 -30.68
C ARG A 207 17.23 18.81 -30.67
N TRP A 208 17.81 17.61 -30.79
CA TRP A 208 17.06 16.35 -30.78
C TRP A 208 16.65 15.89 -29.37
N SER A 209 17.17 16.51 -28.30
CA SER A 209 16.78 16.25 -26.92
C SER A 209 15.28 16.49 -26.68
N ILE A 210 14.66 17.37 -27.46
CA ILE A 210 13.21 17.62 -27.38
C ILE A 210 12.39 16.34 -27.62
N VAL A 211 12.88 15.43 -28.47
CA VAL A 211 12.21 14.15 -28.72
C VAL A 211 12.26 13.28 -27.46
N TYR A 212 13.39 13.25 -26.76
CA TYR A 212 13.54 12.55 -25.50
C TYR A 212 12.57 13.08 -24.44
N PHE A 213 12.57 14.39 -24.19
CA PHE A 213 11.69 14.99 -23.18
C PHE A 213 10.21 14.90 -23.56
N ALA A 214 9.85 15.15 -24.82
CA ALA A 214 8.46 15.07 -25.27
C ALA A 214 7.92 13.64 -25.21
N SER A 215 8.69 12.64 -25.65
CA SER A 215 8.29 11.24 -25.58
C SER A 215 8.19 10.74 -24.13
N PHE A 216 9.11 11.17 -23.25
CA PHE A 216 9.02 10.87 -21.82
C PHE A 216 7.76 11.45 -21.20
N VAL A 217 7.47 12.74 -21.43
CA VAL A 217 6.29 13.41 -20.88
C VAL A 217 5.01 12.74 -21.40
N LEU A 218 4.95 12.40 -22.68
CA LEU A 218 3.77 11.74 -23.26
C LEU A 218 3.56 10.35 -22.66
N LEU A 219 4.59 9.50 -22.65
CA LEU A 219 4.50 8.14 -22.10
C LEU A 219 4.29 8.16 -20.58
N GLY A 220 4.99 9.03 -19.86
CA GLY A 220 4.88 9.21 -18.42
C GLY A 220 3.49 9.69 -18.02
N SER A 221 2.94 10.67 -18.74
CA SER A 221 1.57 11.16 -18.51
C SER A 221 0.54 10.06 -18.81
N PHE A 222 0.73 9.28 -19.87
CA PHE A 222 -0.15 8.15 -20.18
C PHE A 222 -0.12 7.09 -19.07
N VAL A 223 1.06 6.72 -18.58
CA VAL A 223 1.20 5.80 -17.44
C VAL A 223 0.55 6.38 -16.19
N LEU A 224 0.75 7.67 -15.90
CA LEU A 224 0.18 8.32 -14.73
C LEU A 224 -1.36 8.36 -14.76
N VAL A 225 -1.93 8.68 -15.93
CA VAL A 225 -3.39 8.66 -16.12
C VAL A 225 -3.92 7.24 -15.99
N ASN A 226 -3.28 6.24 -16.60
CA ASN A 226 -3.70 4.84 -16.46
C ASN A 226 -3.58 4.33 -15.03
N LEU A 227 -2.56 4.76 -14.29
CA LEU A 227 -2.41 4.45 -12.88
C LEU A 227 -3.53 5.10 -12.05
N LEU A 228 -3.84 6.38 -12.28
CA LEU A 228 -4.93 7.08 -11.61
C LEU A 228 -6.29 6.42 -11.90
N VAL A 229 -6.58 6.17 -13.18
CA VAL A 229 -7.82 5.50 -13.61
C VAL A 229 -7.89 4.09 -13.03
N GLY A 230 -6.77 3.35 -13.03
CA GLY A 230 -6.68 2.02 -12.42
C GLY A 230 -7.03 2.05 -10.94
N VAL A 231 -6.38 2.91 -10.15
CA VAL A 231 -6.68 3.08 -8.71
C VAL A 231 -8.15 3.47 -8.48
N VAL A 232 -8.66 4.41 -9.27
CA VAL A 232 -10.06 4.88 -9.15
C VAL A 232 -11.03 3.75 -9.48
N ILE A 233 -10.84 3.04 -10.59
CA ILE A 233 -11.71 1.92 -10.99
C ILE A 233 -11.68 0.84 -9.92
N THR A 234 -10.49 0.40 -9.47
CA THR A 234 -10.38 -0.60 -8.41
C THR A 234 -11.10 -0.14 -7.13
N SER A 235 -10.95 1.13 -6.75
CA SER A 235 -11.63 1.65 -5.56
C SER A 235 -13.16 1.71 -5.71
N LEU A 236 -13.67 1.99 -6.91
CA LEU A 236 -15.11 2.00 -7.21
C LEU A 236 -15.68 0.58 -7.29
N GLU A 237 -14.90 -0.35 -7.82
CA GLU A 237 -15.26 -1.77 -7.91
C GLU A 237 -15.33 -2.39 -6.51
N GLU A 238 -14.32 -2.14 -5.67
CA GLU A 238 -14.35 -2.53 -4.24
C GLU A 238 -15.53 -1.89 -3.49
N ALA A 239 -15.82 -0.61 -3.74
CA ALA A 239 -16.96 0.06 -3.10
C ALA A 239 -18.31 -0.56 -3.52
N ARG A 240 -18.47 -0.90 -4.80
CA ARG A 240 -19.68 -1.57 -5.32
C ARG A 240 -19.84 -2.98 -4.78
N GLU A 241 -18.77 -3.76 -4.72
CA GLU A 241 -18.81 -5.11 -4.14
C GLU A 241 -19.28 -5.08 -2.68
N LEU A 242 -18.81 -4.11 -1.89
CA LEU A 242 -19.25 -3.92 -0.51
C LEU A 242 -20.74 -3.53 -0.40
N GLU A 243 -21.26 -2.73 -1.34
CA GLU A 243 -22.67 -2.37 -1.40
C GLU A 243 -23.55 -3.55 -1.82
N ASP A 244 -23.13 -4.33 -2.81
CA ASP A 244 -23.83 -5.52 -3.30
C ASP A 244 -23.89 -6.63 -2.25
N ASP A 245 -22.79 -6.88 -1.55
CA ASP A 245 -22.75 -7.84 -0.43
C ASP A 245 -23.66 -7.39 0.70
N ARG A 246 -23.69 -6.10 1.01
CA ARG A 246 -24.60 -5.54 2.02
C ARG A 246 -26.07 -5.65 1.59
N ALA A 247 -26.38 -5.44 0.31
CA ALA A 247 -27.72 -5.61 -0.23
C ALA A 247 -28.17 -7.08 -0.19
N ARG A 248 -27.25 -8.01 -0.50
CA ARG A 248 -27.47 -9.46 -0.39
C ARG A 248 -27.71 -9.87 1.07
N ASP A 249 -26.91 -9.38 2.01
CA ASP A 249 -27.06 -9.68 3.43
C ASP A 249 -28.41 -9.17 3.96
N ILE A 250 -28.84 -7.97 3.58
CA ILE A 250 -30.17 -7.43 3.93
C ILE A 250 -31.29 -8.26 3.32
N ALA A 251 -31.14 -8.75 2.07
CA ALA A 251 -32.11 -9.65 1.47
C ALA A 251 -32.18 -11.01 2.21
N LEU A 252 -31.06 -11.49 2.75
CA LEU A 252 -30.94 -12.74 3.51
C LEU A 252 -31.36 -12.63 4.98
N THR A 253 -31.36 -11.44 5.58
CA THR A 253 -31.65 -11.24 7.02
C THR A 253 -32.84 -10.32 7.30
N GLY A 254 -33.39 -9.67 6.28
CA GLY A 254 -34.57 -8.82 6.40
C GLY A 254 -35.82 -9.59 6.77
N PRO A 255 -36.90 -8.91 7.20
CA PRO A 255 -38.13 -9.53 7.70
C PRO A 255 -38.86 -10.45 6.68
N GLY A 256 -38.47 -10.45 5.40
CA GLY A 256 -38.93 -11.39 4.38
C GLY A 256 -38.10 -12.69 4.25
N ALA A 257 -36.95 -12.79 4.91
CA ALA A 257 -36.07 -13.96 4.88
C ALA A 257 -36.60 -15.17 5.67
N ALA A 258 -37.71 -14.99 6.41
CA ALA A 258 -38.39 -16.07 7.10
C ALA A 258 -39.16 -17.02 6.15
N ASP A 259 -39.25 -16.71 4.84
CA ASP A 259 -39.85 -17.61 3.85
C ASP A 259 -38.76 -18.27 2.97
N PRO A 260 -38.41 -19.55 3.24
CA PRO A 260 -37.44 -20.31 2.45
C PRO A 260 -37.78 -20.33 0.95
N SER A 261 -39.05 -20.16 0.60
CA SER A 261 -39.57 -20.16 -0.77
C SER A 261 -39.08 -18.94 -1.55
N ALA A 262 -39.03 -17.76 -0.92
CA ALA A 262 -38.56 -16.53 -1.55
C ALA A 262 -37.07 -16.60 -1.90
N LEU A 263 -36.26 -17.20 -1.02
CA LEU A 263 -34.84 -17.43 -1.25
C LEU A 263 -34.59 -18.40 -2.43
N LEU A 264 -35.38 -19.48 -2.50
CA LEU A 264 -35.30 -20.44 -3.59
C LEU A 264 -35.71 -19.82 -4.92
N LEU A 265 -36.76 -18.99 -4.92
CA LEU A 265 -37.20 -18.26 -6.12
C LEU A 265 -36.11 -17.30 -6.62
N ALA A 266 -35.47 -16.53 -5.73
CA ALA A 266 -34.36 -15.65 -6.09
C ALA A 266 -33.16 -16.42 -6.68
N ARG A 267 -32.83 -17.60 -6.13
CA ARG A 267 -31.79 -18.48 -6.69
C ARG A 267 -32.17 -19.03 -8.07
N ILE A 268 -33.42 -19.44 -8.26
CA ILE A 268 -33.93 -19.91 -9.56
C ILE A 268 -33.86 -18.79 -10.60
N GLU A 269 -34.23 -17.56 -10.22
CA GLU A 269 -34.22 -16.42 -11.12
C GLU A 269 -32.79 -16.05 -11.54
N THR A 270 -31.85 -16.08 -10.59
CA THR A 270 -30.42 -15.88 -10.89
C THR A 270 -29.88 -16.96 -11.82
N ALA A 271 -30.22 -18.22 -11.57
CA ALA A 271 -29.81 -19.34 -12.43
C ALA A 271 -30.40 -19.24 -13.85
N ARG A 272 -31.64 -18.76 -13.99
CA ARG A 272 -32.25 -18.50 -15.29
C ARG A 272 -31.52 -17.41 -16.07
N ARG A 273 -31.21 -16.28 -15.43
CA ARG A 273 -30.48 -15.18 -16.09
C ARG A 273 -29.09 -15.63 -16.57
N ALA A 274 -28.38 -16.40 -15.76
CA ALA A 274 -27.08 -16.96 -16.16
C ALA A 274 -27.22 -17.92 -17.35
N LEU A 275 -28.30 -18.70 -17.43
CA LEU A 275 -28.57 -19.58 -18.56
C LEU A 275 -28.87 -18.77 -19.84
N ASP A 276 -29.70 -17.73 -19.73
CA ASP A 276 -30.07 -16.84 -20.83
C ASP A 276 -28.83 -16.14 -21.42
N GLU A 277 -27.89 -15.72 -20.58
CA GLU A 277 -26.61 -15.13 -21.02
C GLU A 277 -25.75 -16.14 -21.80
N VAL A 278 -25.67 -17.39 -21.34
CA VAL A 278 -24.93 -18.45 -22.02
C VAL A 278 -25.59 -18.82 -23.35
N GLU A 279 -26.92 -18.90 -23.41
CA GLU A 279 -27.65 -19.14 -24.65
C GLU A 279 -27.46 -17.99 -25.65
N ALA A 280 -27.48 -16.74 -25.19
CA ALA A 280 -27.20 -15.58 -26.03
C ALA A 280 -25.76 -15.61 -26.58
N ALA A 281 -24.78 -15.95 -25.76
CA ALA A 281 -23.39 -16.11 -26.18
C ALA A 281 -23.22 -17.26 -27.20
N LEU A 282 -23.93 -18.38 -27.01
CA LEU A 282 -23.94 -19.50 -27.94
C LEU A 282 -24.61 -19.14 -29.28
N ALA A 283 -25.69 -18.37 -29.24
CA ALA A 283 -26.37 -17.88 -30.44
C ALA A 283 -25.47 -16.91 -31.24
N ALA A 284 -24.73 -16.05 -30.55
CA ALA A 284 -23.74 -15.16 -31.17
C ALA A 284 -22.55 -15.92 -31.78
N ALA A 285 -22.18 -17.08 -31.20
CA ALA A 285 -21.09 -17.92 -31.68
C ALA A 285 -21.47 -18.84 -32.86
N ARG A 286 -22.75 -18.99 -33.21
CA ARG A 286 -23.17 -19.80 -34.37
C ARG A 286 -22.85 -19.06 -35.68
N PRO A 287 -22.10 -19.67 -36.61
CA PRO A 287 -21.79 -19.04 -37.89
C PRO A 287 -23.06 -18.90 -38.74
N ARG A 288 -23.32 -17.69 -39.27
CA ARG A 288 -24.43 -17.43 -40.21
C ARG A 288 -24.31 -18.34 -41.43
N PRO A 289 -25.42 -18.94 -41.92
CA PRO A 289 -25.38 -19.71 -43.15
C PRO A 289 -25.01 -18.78 -44.31
N ARG A 290 -24.04 -19.19 -45.13
CA ARG A 290 -23.62 -18.48 -46.34
C ARG A 290 -24.81 -18.42 -47.29
N THR A 291 -25.52 -17.29 -47.33
CA THR A 291 -26.47 -16.99 -48.39
C THR A 291 -25.73 -17.02 -49.72
N GLY A 292 -26.24 -17.85 -50.64
CA GLY A 292 -25.63 -18.15 -51.92
C GLY A 292 -25.32 -16.91 -52.76
N ALA A 293 -24.20 -16.99 -53.46
CA ALA A 293 -23.72 -16.00 -54.42
C ALA A 293 -24.72 -15.82 -55.59
N PRO A 294 -24.81 -14.63 -56.21
CA PRO A 294 -25.62 -14.41 -57.40
C PRO A 294 -25.04 -15.19 -58.59
N ASP A 295 -25.94 -15.82 -59.34
CA ASP A 295 -25.69 -16.68 -60.51
C ASP A 295 -25.13 -15.84 -61.68
N GLU A 296 -23.80 -15.86 -61.84
CA GLU A 296 -23.05 -15.09 -62.84
C GLU A 296 -22.93 -15.81 -64.20
N ARG A 297 -23.98 -16.55 -64.63
CA ARG A 297 -24.04 -17.22 -65.94
C ARG A 297 -25.14 -16.64 -66.84
N ARG A 298 -25.00 -15.37 -67.22
CA ARG A 298 -25.67 -14.82 -68.42
C ARG A 298 -24.79 -13.80 -69.13
N ALA A 299 -23.70 -14.29 -69.73
CA ALA A 299 -23.08 -13.65 -70.87
C ALA A 299 -22.14 -14.67 -71.51
N VAL A 300 -22.57 -15.28 -72.63
CA VAL A 300 -21.77 -15.73 -73.79
C VAL A 300 -22.66 -16.67 -74.61
N GLY A 301 -22.98 -16.27 -75.84
CA GLY A 301 -23.61 -17.13 -76.86
C GLY A 301 -24.64 -16.41 -77.74
N ALA A 302 -24.16 -15.77 -78.81
CA ALA A 302 -24.91 -15.17 -79.94
C ALA A 302 -25.59 -16.27 -80.83
N PRO A 303 -26.05 -16.05 -82.10
CA PRO A 303 -26.38 -14.85 -82.90
C PRO A 303 -27.74 -14.98 -83.69
N ASP A 304 -27.94 -14.10 -84.69
CA ASP A 304 -28.74 -14.27 -85.93
C ASP A 304 -30.28 -14.28 -85.90
N ARG A 305 -30.89 -13.12 -86.22
CA ARG A 305 -31.58 -12.80 -87.50
C ARG A 305 -32.43 -11.54 -87.41
#